data_AF-A0A928CWJ4-F1
#
_entry.id   AF-A0A928CWJ4-F1
#
_cell.length_a   1.000
_cell.length_b   1.000
_cell.length_c   1.000
_cell.angle_alpha   90.00
_cell.angle_beta   90.00
_cell.angle_gamma   90.00
#
_symmetry.space_group_name_H-M   'P 1'
#
loop_
_entity.id
_entity.type
_entity.pdbx_description
1 polymer ?
#
loop_
_entity_poly.entity_id
_entity_poly.type
_entity_poly.pdbx_seq_one_letter_code
_entity_poly.pdbx_strand_id
1 'polypeptide(L)'
;MKLVNLLKTAARVVVIVSLLSIVWILSGIYHRPDGKKVRAAAAPVPAPVVMPPRYTVPDAKTLQNDFSRIAEQSMPSVVVIRTGRTVRTWRRGGMYDRLHDYYYPSREKISTGQGSGFFVNEKGHILTNYH
;
A
#
# COMPACT_ATOMS: atom_id res chain seq x y z
N MET A 1 42.99 -33.16 21.93
CA MET A 1 43.25 -32.33 20.73
C MET A 1 42.02 -31.65 20.14
N LYS A 2 40.80 -32.21 20.18
CA LYS A 2 39.61 -31.60 19.52
C LYS A 2 39.10 -30.29 20.16
N LEU A 3 39.15 -30.16 21.49
CA LEU A 3 38.61 -28.99 22.21
C LEU A 3 39.41 -27.69 21.95
N VAL A 4 40.74 -27.79 21.88
CA VAL A 4 41.63 -26.65 21.63
C VAL A 4 41.45 -26.11 20.21
N ASN A 5 41.18 -27.00 19.24
CA ASN A 5 40.91 -26.59 17.87
C ASN A 5 39.54 -25.91 17.74
N LEU A 6 38.54 -26.38 18.49
CA LEU A 6 37.20 -25.77 18.53
C LEU A 6 37.23 -24.35 19.12
N LEU A 7 38.00 -24.15 20.20
CA LEU A 7 38.17 -22.83 20.83
C LEU A 7 38.89 -21.84 19.89
N LYS A 8 39.91 -22.31 19.17
CA LYS A 8 40.64 -21.52 18.17
C LYS A 8 39.75 -21.13 16.98
N THR A 9 38.87 -22.02 16.53
CA THR A 9 37.91 -21.69 15.47
C THR A 9 36.87 -20.69 15.92
N ALA A 10 36.34 -20.80 17.14
CA ALA A 10 35.38 -19.84 17.68
C ALA A 10 36.01 -18.44 17.84
N ALA A 11 37.22 -18.36 18.35
CA ALA A 11 37.95 -17.09 18.46
C ALA A 11 38.20 -16.43 17.09
N ARG A 12 38.55 -17.22 16.07
CA ARG A 12 38.72 -16.71 14.69
C ARG A 12 37.42 -16.17 14.11
N VAL A 13 36.29 -16.86 14.32
CA VAL A 13 34.98 -16.41 13.83
C VAL A 13 34.58 -15.09 14.48
N VAL A 14 34.75 -14.95 15.80
CA VAL A 14 34.43 -13.70 16.52
C VAL A 14 35.28 -12.54 16.00
N VAL A 15 36.57 -12.75 15.78
CA VAL A 15 37.47 -11.71 15.24
C VAL A 15 37.07 -11.32 13.81
N ILE A 16 36.73 -12.28 12.95
CA ILE A 16 36.31 -12.00 11.58
C ILE A 16 35.00 -11.21 11.55
N VAL A 17 34.01 -11.60 12.36
CA VAL A 17 32.73 -10.89 12.45
C VAL A 17 32.91 -9.47 13.00
N SER A 18 33.79 -9.29 13.99
CA SER A 18 34.15 -7.96 14.50
C SER A 18 34.84 -7.08 13.46
N LEU A 19 35.71 -7.64 12.62
CA LEU A 19 36.38 -6.87 11.57
C LEU A 19 35.38 -6.45 10.49
N LEU A 20 34.46 -7.35 10.11
CA LEU A 20 33.42 -7.05 9.13
C LEU A 20 32.47 -5.95 9.60
N SER A 21 32.07 -5.95 10.88
CA SER A 21 31.20 -4.90 11.42
C SER A 21 31.89 -3.54 11.46
N ILE A 22 33.18 -3.49 11.80
CA ILE A 22 33.98 -2.25 11.78
C ILE A 22 34.07 -1.69 10.35
N VAL A 23 34.34 -2.54 9.35
CA VAL A 23 34.39 -2.11 7.94
C VAL A 23 33.04 -1.55 7.47
N TRP A 24 31.94 -2.18 7.87
CA TRP A 24 30.58 -1.70 7.54
C TRP A 24 30.28 -0.33 8.15
N ILE A 25 30.65 -0.11 9.42
CA ILE A 25 30.45 1.17 10.10
C ILE A 25 31.29 2.27 9.44
N LEU A 26 32.56 1.99 9.12
CA LEU A 26 33.44 2.93 8.40
C LEU A 26 32.90 3.25 7.00
N SER A 27 32.39 2.27 6.26
CA SER A 27 31.79 2.49 4.94
C SER A 27 30.57 3.42 5.01
N GLY A 28 29.74 3.29 6.05
CA GLY A 28 28.58 4.16 6.28
C GLY A 28 28.97 5.61 6.61
N ILE A 29 30.12 5.83 7.25
CA ILE A 29 30.66 7.17 7.50
C ILE A 29 31.23 7.78 6.20
N TYR A 30 31.97 7.00 5.41
CA TYR A 30 32.59 7.47 4.17
C TYR A 30 31.59 7.71 3.03
N HIS A 31 30.44 7.04 3.03
CA HIS A 31 29.41 7.20 2.00
C HIS A 31 28.34 8.24 2.38
N ARG A 32 28.56 9.09 3.40
CA ARG A 32 27.72 10.26 3.61
C ARG A 32 27.93 11.21 2.41
N PRO A 33 26.90 11.49 1.60
CA PRO A 33 27.04 12.46 0.54
C PRO A 33 27.17 13.83 1.18
N ASP A 34 28.39 14.35 1.27
CA ASP A 34 28.70 15.75 1.58
C ASP A 34 28.26 16.64 0.42
N GLY A 35 26.94 16.71 0.23
CA GLY A 35 26.28 17.52 -0.78
C GLY A 35 26.07 18.96 -0.33
N LYS A 36 27.08 19.62 0.26
CA LYS A 36 27.05 21.09 0.35
C LYS A 36 27.49 21.66 -1.00
N LYS A 37 26.56 21.70 -1.96
CA LYS A 37 26.70 22.58 -3.12
C LYS A 37 26.60 24.02 -2.62
N VAL A 38 27.73 24.70 -2.45
CA VAL A 38 27.76 26.15 -2.26
C VAL A 38 27.26 26.75 -3.57
N ARG A 39 25.99 27.16 -3.58
CA ARG A 39 25.39 27.93 -4.67
C ARG A 39 26.10 29.29 -4.68
N ALA A 40 26.90 29.54 -5.72
CA ALA A 40 27.41 30.87 -6.00
C ALA A 40 26.24 31.86 -6.00
N ALA A 41 26.38 32.95 -5.24
CA ALA A 41 25.38 34.00 -5.16
C ALA A 41 25.26 34.67 -6.54
N ALA A 42 24.21 34.31 -7.28
CA ALA A 42 23.80 35.05 -8.46
C ALA A 42 23.24 36.42 -8.02
N ALA A 43 23.60 37.47 -8.74
CA ALA A 43 23.08 38.82 -8.54
C ALA A 43 21.54 38.81 -8.50
N PRO A 44 20.89 39.71 -7.71
CA PRO A 44 19.44 39.73 -7.58
C PRO A 44 18.79 40.11 -8.91
N VAL A 45 18.32 39.11 -9.64
CA VAL A 45 17.31 39.29 -10.69
C VAL A 45 16.04 39.75 -9.96
N PRO A 46 15.39 40.86 -10.35
CA PRO A 46 14.13 41.25 -9.75
C PRO A 46 13.15 40.09 -9.88
N ALA A 47 12.63 39.62 -8.74
CA ALA A 47 11.66 38.55 -8.72
C ALA A 47 10.46 38.96 -9.59
N PRO A 48 9.99 38.10 -10.51
CA PRO A 48 8.73 38.37 -11.19
C PRO A 48 7.67 38.58 -10.13
N VAL A 49 6.97 39.71 -10.19
CA VAL A 49 5.82 39.98 -9.34
C VAL A 49 4.77 38.94 -9.70
N VAL A 50 4.75 37.83 -8.97
CA VAL A 50 3.69 36.81 -9.06
C VAL A 50 2.47 37.47 -8.44
N MET A 51 1.65 38.12 -9.27
CA MET A 51 0.32 38.51 -8.86
C MET A 51 -0.41 37.25 -8.41
N PRO A 52 -0.97 37.20 -7.18
CA PRO A 52 -1.77 36.06 -6.78
C PRO A 52 -2.91 35.93 -7.79
N PRO A 53 -3.21 34.71 -8.28
CA PRO A 53 -4.37 34.50 -9.13
C PRO A 53 -5.59 35.06 -8.41
N ARG A 54 -6.28 36.02 -9.05
CA ARG A 54 -7.57 36.50 -8.57
C ARG A 54 -8.57 35.36 -8.76
N TYR A 55 -8.81 34.59 -7.72
CA TYR A 55 -9.86 33.59 -7.71
C TYR A 55 -11.20 34.32 -7.63
N THR A 56 -11.91 34.39 -8.75
CA THR A 56 -13.33 34.72 -8.73
C THR A 56 -14.07 33.51 -8.17
N VAL A 57 -14.73 33.67 -7.02
CA VAL A 57 -15.58 32.62 -6.47
C VAL A 57 -16.73 32.40 -7.46
N PRO A 58 -16.87 31.20 -8.06
CA PRO A 58 -17.97 30.94 -8.97
C PRO A 58 -19.30 31.04 -8.24
N ASP A 59 -20.35 31.47 -8.96
CA ASP A 59 -21.70 31.51 -8.43
C ASP A 59 -22.16 30.12 -7.94
N ALA A 60 -22.94 30.06 -6.87
CA ALA A 60 -23.36 28.80 -6.26
C ALA A 60 -24.09 27.89 -7.25
N LYS A 61 -24.89 28.46 -8.15
CA LYS A 61 -25.57 27.73 -9.22
C LYS A 61 -24.59 27.09 -10.21
N THR A 62 -23.51 27.80 -10.53
CA THR A 62 -22.47 27.28 -11.43
C THR A 62 -21.73 26.10 -10.80
N LEU A 63 -21.38 26.20 -9.51
CA LEU A 63 -20.77 25.10 -8.77
C LEU A 63 -21.68 23.87 -8.72
N GLN A 64 -22.96 24.06 -8.45
CA GLN A 64 -23.92 22.95 -8.41
C GLN A 64 -24.00 22.22 -9.75
N ASN A 65 -24.08 22.98 -10.85
CA ASN A 65 -24.12 22.40 -12.19
C ASN A 65 -22.82 21.67 -12.53
N ASP A 66 -21.67 22.22 -12.12
CA ASP A 66 -20.37 21.60 -12.33
C ASP A 66 -20.26 20.27 -11.56
N PHE A 67 -20.70 20.22 -10.30
CA PHE A 67 -20.72 18.98 -9.52
C PHE A 67 -21.65 17.94 -10.13
N SER A 68 -22.86 18.33 -10.53
CA SER A 68 -23.81 17.42 -11.18
C SER A 68 -23.22 16.84 -12.48
N ARG A 69 -22.62 17.68 -13.33
CA ARG A 69 -21.99 17.24 -14.57
C ARG A 69 -20.83 16.26 -14.32
N ILE A 70 -19.96 16.56 -13.37
CA ILE A 70 -18.82 15.69 -13.03
C ILE A 70 -19.32 14.35 -12.45
N ALA A 71 -20.36 14.39 -11.61
CA ALA A 71 -20.98 13.19 -11.06
C ALA A 71 -21.58 12.33 -12.17
N GLU A 72 -22.39 12.89 -13.05
CA GLU A 72 -22.98 12.18 -14.20
C GLU A 72 -21.91 11.55 -15.09
N GLN A 73 -20.81 12.27 -15.33
CA GLN A 73 -19.70 11.77 -16.15
C GLN A 73 -18.92 10.64 -15.47
N SER A 74 -18.71 10.70 -14.15
CA SER A 74 -17.89 9.73 -13.41
C SER A 74 -18.66 8.53 -12.87
N MET A 75 -19.97 8.67 -12.61
CA MET A 75 -20.84 7.62 -12.05
C MET A 75 -20.72 6.27 -12.76
N PRO A 76 -20.72 6.17 -14.11
CA PRO A 76 -20.62 4.89 -14.80
C PRO A 76 -19.32 4.12 -14.53
N SER A 77 -18.26 4.81 -14.08
CA SER A 77 -16.98 4.17 -13.77
C SER A 77 -16.91 3.62 -12.34
N VAL A 78 -17.86 3.95 -11.47
CA VAL A 78 -17.87 3.57 -10.05
C VAL A 78 -18.65 2.27 -9.85
N VAL A 79 -18.10 1.35 -9.06
CA VAL A 79 -18.68 0.03 -8.79
C VAL A 79 -18.84 -0.25 -7.31
N VAL A 80 -19.82 -1.09 -6.98
CA VAL A 80 -19.98 -1.64 -5.62
C VAL A 80 -19.25 -2.97 -5.54
N ILE A 81 -18.32 -3.08 -4.61
CA ILE A 81 -17.55 -4.29 -4.34
C ILE A 81 -18.19 -5.00 -3.16
N ARG A 82 -18.53 -6.28 -3.34
CA ARG A 82 -19.04 -7.15 -2.25
C ARG A 82 -18.06 -8.29 -2.03
N THR A 83 -17.55 -8.39 -0.82
CA THR A 83 -16.70 -9.50 -0.41
C THR A 83 -17.54 -10.53 0.33
N GLY A 84 -17.19 -11.80 0.17
CA GLY A 84 -17.87 -12.87 0.87
C GLY A 84 -16.93 -14.02 1.12
N ARG A 85 -17.24 -14.79 2.15
CA ARG A 85 -16.53 -16.04 2.45
C ARG A 85 -17.46 -17.22 2.24
N THR A 86 -16.88 -18.32 1.78
CA THR A 86 -17.58 -19.58 1.70
C THR A 86 -17.46 -20.29 3.03
N VAL A 87 -18.58 -20.55 3.69
CA VAL A 87 -18.62 -21.35 4.92
C VAL A 87 -19.27 -22.70 4.65
N ARG A 88 -18.81 -23.72 5.36
CA ARG A 88 -19.56 -24.98 5.48
C ARG A 88 -20.68 -24.75 6.46
N THR A 89 -21.91 -24.87 5.99
CA THR A 89 -23.07 -24.88 6.88
C THR A 89 -23.34 -26.31 7.27
N TRP A 90 -23.27 -26.58 8.57
CA TRP A 90 -23.81 -27.81 9.13
C TRP A 90 -25.24 -27.51 9.49
N ARG A 91 -26.19 -28.08 8.76
CA ARG A 91 -27.60 -27.91 9.14
C ARG A 91 -27.80 -28.64 10.46
N ARG A 92 -28.37 -27.96 11.46
CA ARG A 92 -28.74 -28.58 12.74
C ARG A 92 -29.98 -29.43 12.51
N GLY A 93 -29.79 -30.59 11.90
CA GLY A 93 -30.81 -31.57 11.53
C GLY A 93 -30.64 -32.90 12.24
N GLY A 94 -31.49 -33.86 11.90
CA GLY A 94 -31.49 -35.21 12.46
C GLY A 94 -30.25 -36.02 12.06
N MET A 95 -30.19 -37.30 12.47
CA MET A 95 -29.07 -38.19 12.13
C MET A 95 -28.89 -38.38 10.62
N TYR A 96 -29.99 -38.37 9.85
CA TYR A 96 -29.98 -38.46 8.38
C TYR A 96 -29.34 -37.22 7.73
N ASP A 97 -29.66 -36.01 8.20
CA ASP A 97 -29.12 -34.76 7.67
C ASP A 97 -27.60 -34.66 7.86
N ARG A 98 -27.06 -35.17 8.98
CA ARG A 98 -25.61 -35.20 9.21
C ARG A 98 -24.88 -36.17 8.27
N LEU A 99 -25.49 -37.30 7.95
CA LEU A 99 -24.90 -38.26 7.00
C LEU A 99 -24.91 -37.67 5.59
N HIS A 100 -26.02 -37.04 5.21
CA HIS A 100 -26.14 -36.35 3.93
C HIS A 100 -25.10 -35.22 3.80
N ASP A 101 -24.98 -34.35 4.80
CA ASP A 101 -24.01 -33.24 4.82
C ASP A 101 -22.54 -33.73 4.81
N TYR A 102 -22.27 -34.97 5.26
CA TYR A 102 -20.94 -35.58 5.19
C TYR A 102 -20.54 -35.92 3.74
N TYR A 103 -21.45 -36.52 2.96
CA TYR A 103 -21.20 -36.88 1.56
C TYR A 103 -21.39 -35.68 0.61
N TYR A 104 -22.29 -34.77 0.95
CA TYR A 104 -22.65 -33.60 0.12
C TYR A 104 -22.57 -32.31 0.95
N PRO A 105 -21.36 -31.83 1.26
CA PRO A 105 -21.19 -30.66 2.10
C PRO A 105 -21.75 -29.41 1.41
N SER A 106 -22.80 -28.83 1.99
CA SER A 106 -23.34 -27.56 1.55
C SER A 106 -22.36 -26.43 1.86
N ARG A 107 -22.10 -25.60 0.85
CA ARG A 107 -21.23 -24.42 0.94
C ARG A 107 -22.08 -23.19 0.72
N GLU A 108 -22.21 -22.36 1.75
CA GLU A 108 -22.95 -21.11 1.64
C GLU A 108 -21.97 -19.95 1.48
N LYS A 109 -22.26 -19.03 0.56
CA LYS A 109 -21.48 -17.80 0.39
C LYS A 109 -22.11 -16.71 1.24
N ILE A 110 -21.46 -16.39 2.35
CA ILE A 110 -21.91 -15.33 3.25
C ILE A 110 -21.20 -14.03 2.85
N SER A 111 -21.97 -12.95 2.68
CA SER A 111 -21.42 -11.61 2.47
C SER A 111 -20.71 -11.14 3.74
N THR A 112 -19.45 -10.74 3.63
CA THR A 112 -18.61 -10.33 4.77
C THR A 112 -18.27 -8.86 4.77
N GLY A 113 -18.34 -8.21 3.61
CA GLY A 113 -18.00 -6.80 3.50
C GLY A 113 -18.55 -6.18 2.23
N GLN A 114 -18.64 -4.85 2.26
CA GLN A 114 -19.06 -4.03 1.14
C GLN A 114 -18.14 -2.80 1.06
N GLY A 115 -17.79 -2.41 -0.16
CA GLY A 115 -17.01 -1.20 -0.43
C GLY A 115 -17.32 -0.66 -1.82
N SER A 116 -16.55 0.35 -2.22
CA SER A 116 -16.60 0.94 -3.54
C SER A 116 -15.25 0.83 -4.24
N GLY A 117 -15.27 0.93 -5.55
CA GLY A 117 -14.08 1.09 -6.38
C GLY A 117 -14.46 1.78 -7.68
N PHE A 118 -13.48 1.97 -8.57
CA PHE A 118 -13.75 2.50 -9.90
C PHE A 118 -12.83 1.88 -10.95
N PHE A 119 -13.29 1.84 -12.19
CA PHE A 119 -12.50 1.36 -13.32
C PHE A 119 -11.38 2.34 -13.66
N VAL A 120 -10.16 1.83 -13.84
CA VAL A 120 -8.99 2.63 -14.24
C VAL A 120 -8.62 2.48 -15.71
N ASN A 121 -9.19 1.48 -16.40
CA ASN A 121 -9.02 1.26 -17.84
C ASN A 121 -10.15 0.39 -18.42
N GLU A 122 -10.21 0.35 -19.74
CA GLU A 122 -11.21 -0.40 -20.53
C GLU A 122 -11.09 -1.92 -20.40
N LYS A 123 -9.97 -2.44 -19.86
CA LYS A 123 -9.78 -3.87 -19.62
C LYS A 123 -10.52 -4.36 -18.36
N GLY A 124 -11.17 -3.46 -17.62
CA GLY A 124 -11.95 -3.80 -16.44
C GLY A 124 -11.13 -3.88 -15.14
N HIS A 125 -9.93 -3.29 -15.09
CA HIS A 125 -9.20 -3.18 -13.82
C HIS A 125 -9.88 -2.18 -12.88
N ILE A 126 -10.08 -2.58 -11.63
CA ILE A 126 -10.73 -1.76 -10.60
C ILE A 126 -9.71 -1.36 -9.54
N LEU A 127 -9.67 -0.07 -9.19
CA LEU A 127 -8.92 0.43 -8.04
C LEU A 127 -9.87 0.60 -6.84
N THR A 128 -9.41 0.16 -5.67
CA THR A 128 -10.10 0.31 -4.39
C THR A 128 -9.08 0.38 -3.25
N ASN A 129 -9.52 0.71 -2.05
CA ASN A 129 -8.67 0.77 -0.88
C ASN A 129 -8.37 -0.64 -0.33
N TYR A 130 -7.18 -0.84 0.23
CA TYR A 130 -6.74 -2.08 0.85
C TYR A 130 -7.06 -2.08 2.35
N HIS A 131 -8.26 -2.53 2.71
CA HIS A 131 -8.74 -2.64 4.10
C HIS A 131 -9.70 -3.84 4.26
#